data_AF-A0A1X7DP93-F1
#
_entry.id   AF-A0A1X7DP93-F1
#
_cell.length_a   1.000
_cell.length_b   1.000
_cell.length_c   1.000
_cell.angle_alpha   90.00
_cell.angle_beta   90.00
_cell.angle_gamma   90.00
#
_symmetry.space_group_name_H-M   'P 1'
#
loop_
_entity.id
_entity.type
_entity.pdbx_description
1 polymer ?
#
loop_
_entity_poly.entity_id
_entity_poly.type
_entity_poly.pdbx_seq_one_letter_code
_entity_poly.pdbx_strand_id
1 'polypeptide(L)'
;MADTLHLLDQALDLGHKELKLLLAGDVDEAFEAAEKRGLYTSQALETKASVSLNDVLSRIEKLKSLQGQLTTEAKKLHASLKADLGRTKKENVRFKGYLGAAKGTPRMTNMFINKVG
;
A
#
# COMPACT_ATOMS: atom_id res chain seq x y z
N MET A 1 -13.69 15.61 29.62
CA MET A 1 -15.06 15.03 29.44
C MET A 1 -15.50 15.05 27.97
N ALA A 2 -15.08 16.05 27.18
CA ALA A 2 -15.23 16.06 25.72
C ALA A 2 -14.11 15.27 24.98
N ASP A 3 -13.07 14.87 25.71
CA ASP A 3 -11.82 14.39 25.12
C ASP A 3 -11.97 13.05 24.40
N THR A 4 -12.76 12.10 24.93
CA THR A 4 -12.97 10.80 24.27
C THR A 4 -13.69 10.93 22.94
N LEU A 5 -14.79 11.69 22.88
CA LEU A 5 -15.53 11.87 21.63
C LEU A 5 -14.71 12.69 20.63
N HIS A 6 -14.01 13.72 21.10
CA HIS A 6 -13.12 14.52 20.26
C HIS A 6 -11.98 13.67 19.67
N LEU A 7 -11.34 12.80 20.46
CA LEU A 7 -10.31 11.89 19.97
C LEU A 7 -10.86 10.91 18.91
N LEU A 8 -12.08 10.38 19.10
CA LEU A 8 -12.72 9.51 18.11
C LEU A 8 -13.09 10.26 16.83
N ASP A 9 -13.56 11.50 16.95
CA ASP A 9 -13.88 12.35 15.80
C ASP A 9 -12.58 12.71 15.04
N GLN A 10 -11.48 13.02 15.74
CA GLN A 10 -10.15 13.20 15.12
C GLN A 10 -9.62 11.92 14.45
N ALA A 11 -9.84 10.75 15.05
CA ALA A 11 -9.47 9.48 14.45
C ALA A 11 -10.27 9.21 13.15
N LEU A 12 -11.55 9.60 13.11
CA LEU A 12 -12.37 9.51 11.90
C LEU A 12 -11.85 10.42 10.79
N ASP A 13 -11.53 11.68 11.12
CA ASP A 13 -10.98 12.63 10.16
C ASP A 13 -9.65 12.14 9.57
N LEU A 14 -8.76 11.60 10.42
CA LEU A 14 -7.52 10.98 9.97
C LEU A 14 -7.76 9.76 9.09
N GLY A 15 -8.75 8.92 9.41
CA GLY A 15 -9.09 7.77 8.57
C GLY A 15 -9.63 8.17 7.20
N HIS A 16 -10.39 9.28 7.11
CA HIS A 16 -10.81 9.81 5.82
C HIS A 16 -9.65 10.40 5.03
N LYS A 17 -8.67 11.02 5.71
CA LYS A 17 -7.42 11.47 5.08
C LYS A 17 -6.60 10.28 4.58
N GLU A 18 -6.42 9.24 5.39
CA GLU A 18 -5.75 7.98 5.04
C GLU A 18 -6.37 7.38 3.77
N LEU A 19 -7.70 7.33 3.68
CA LEU A 19 -8.39 6.80 2.50
C LEU A 19 -8.07 7.60 1.22
N LYS A 20 -8.02 8.93 1.32
CA LYS A 20 -7.66 9.79 0.17
C LYS A 20 -6.22 9.55 -0.27
N LEU A 21 -5.29 9.39 0.66
CA LEU A 21 -3.89 9.14 0.38
C LEU A 21 -3.68 7.76 -0.27
N LEU A 22 -4.40 6.72 0.21
CA LEU A 22 -4.40 5.41 -0.43
C LEU A 22 -4.93 5.45 -1.87
N LEU A 23 -5.97 6.26 -2.13
CA LEU A 23 -6.49 6.44 -3.48
C LEU A 23 -5.52 7.20 -4.39
N ALA A 24 -4.74 8.13 -3.83
CA ALA A 24 -3.68 8.84 -4.55
C ALA A 24 -2.43 7.97 -4.80
N GLY A 25 -2.27 6.88 -4.03
CA GLY A 25 -1.08 6.03 -4.06
C GLY A 25 0.05 6.50 -3.13
N ASP A 26 -0.21 7.51 -2.30
CA ASP A 26 0.75 8.09 -1.35
C ASP A 26 0.84 7.24 -0.09
N VAL A 27 1.53 6.09 -0.20
CA VAL A 27 1.58 5.06 0.86
C VAL A 27 2.26 5.55 2.13
N ASP A 28 3.32 6.36 2.03
CA ASP A 28 4.08 6.84 3.19
C ASP A 28 3.24 7.77 4.07
N GLU A 29 2.58 8.76 3.45
CA GLU A 29 1.68 9.66 4.17
C GLU A 29 0.44 8.94 4.71
N ALA A 30 -0.07 7.94 3.96
CA ALA A 30 -1.17 7.10 4.43
C ALA A 30 -0.77 6.33 5.69
N PHE A 31 0.47 5.82 5.76
CA PHE A 31 0.99 5.14 6.93
C PHE A 31 1.07 6.08 8.15
N GLU A 32 1.61 7.29 7.98
CA GLU A 32 1.65 8.26 9.09
C GLU A 32 0.25 8.62 9.61
N ALA A 33 -0.72 8.79 8.71
CA ALA A 33 -2.10 9.05 9.08
C ALA A 33 -2.71 7.87 9.85
N ALA A 34 -2.40 6.64 9.44
CA ALA A 34 -2.85 5.42 10.10
C ALA A 34 -2.28 5.28 11.52
N GLU A 35 -1.00 5.57 11.72
CA GLU A 35 -0.38 5.54 13.06
C GLU A 35 -1.03 6.54 14.00
N LYS A 36 -1.19 7.80 13.56
CA LYS A 36 -1.84 8.86 14.35
C LYS A 36 -3.30 8.51 14.67
N ARG A 37 -4.04 7.93 13.72
CA ARG A 37 -5.41 7.43 13.93
C ARG A 37 -5.44 6.33 15.00
N GLY A 38 -4.50 5.39 14.93
CA GLY A 38 -4.37 4.32 15.92
C GLY A 38 -4.14 4.87 17.32
N LEU A 39 -3.23 5.84 17.45
CA LEU A 39 -2.95 6.51 18.73
C LEU A 39 -4.20 7.17 19.33
N TYR A 40 -4.94 7.97 18.55
CA TYR A 40 -6.15 8.64 19.05
C TYR A 40 -7.25 7.64 19.41
N THR A 41 -7.40 6.56 18.64
CA THR A 41 -8.37 5.51 18.95
C THR A 41 -8.02 4.80 20.26
N SER A 42 -6.75 4.43 20.47
CA SER A 42 -6.30 3.81 21.71
C SER A 42 -6.48 4.73 22.92
N GLN A 43 -6.06 5.99 22.80
CA GLN A 43 -6.23 6.99 23.86
C GLN A 43 -7.71 7.21 24.22
N ALA A 44 -8.59 7.25 23.21
CA ALA A 44 -10.02 7.36 23.44
C ALA A 44 -10.58 6.17 24.24
N LEU A 45 -10.15 4.95 23.92
CA LEU A 45 -10.62 3.72 24.57
C LEU A 45 -10.05 3.52 25.99
N GLU A 46 -8.83 3.99 26.26
CA GLU A 46 -8.23 3.96 27.59
C GLU A 46 -8.83 4.98 28.54
N THR A 47 -9.39 6.06 28.00
CA THR A 47 -10.01 7.12 28.79
C THR A 47 -11.32 6.63 29.41
N LYS A 48 -11.32 6.39 30.74
CA LYS A 48 -12.52 6.09 31.53
C LYS A 48 -13.37 7.35 31.71
N ALA A 49 -14.08 7.77 30.67
CA ALA A 49 -14.93 8.95 30.70
C ALA A 49 -16.41 8.58 30.91
N SER A 50 -17.12 9.40 31.69
CA SER A 50 -18.56 9.29 31.94
C SER A 50 -19.38 9.84 30.76
N VAL A 51 -19.07 9.38 29.54
CA VAL A 51 -19.75 9.82 28.32
C VAL A 51 -20.86 8.85 27.97
N SER A 52 -21.88 9.35 27.27
CA SER A 52 -22.94 8.54 26.67
C SER A 52 -22.34 7.40 25.85
N LEU A 53 -22.64 6.17 26.27
CA LEU A 53 -22.16 4.94 25.62
C LEU A 53 -22.63 4.88 24.16
N ASN A 54 -23.86 5.34 23.88
CA ASN A 54 -24.43 5.37 22.54
C ASN A 54 -23.62 6.26 21.60
N ASP A 55 -23.15 7.41 22.09
CA ASP A 55 -22.36 8.34 21.29
C ASP A 55 -20.99 7.76 20.94
N VAL A 56 -20.34 7.10 21.91
CA VAL A 56 -19.07 6.39 21.69
C VAL A 56 -19.26 5.24 20.69
N LEU A 57 -20.28 4.41 20.89
CA LEU A 57 -20.60 3.28 20.03
C LEU A 57 -20.82 3.73 18.58
N SER A 58 -21.57 4.82 18.37
CA SER A 58 -21.81 5.36 17.02
C SER A 58 -20.52 5.75 16.28
N ARG A 59 -19.52 6.32 16.97
CA ARG A 59 -18.21 6.64 16.35
C ARG A 59 -17.40 5.38 16.06
N ILE A 60 -17.41 4.41 16.97
CA ILE A 60 -16.69 3.14 16.78
C ILE A 60 -17.26 2.38 15.58
N GLU A 61 -18.58 2.38 15.39
CA GLU A 61 -19.21 1.79 14.21
C GLU A 61 -18.78 2.48 12.90
N LYS A 62 -18.69 3.81 12.91
CA LYS A 62 -18.15 4.58 11.78
C LYS A 62 -16.69 4.22 11.50
N LEU A 63 -15.85 4.13 12.54
CA LEU A 63 -14.45 3.72 12.41
C LEU A 63 -14.32 2.31 11.85
N LYS A 64 -15.17 1.38 12.28
CA LYS A 64 -15.22 0.01 11.75
C LYS A 64 -15.58 -0.01 10.26
N SER A 65 -16.59 0.74 9.85
CA SER A 65 -16.98 0.87 8.45
C SER A 65 -15.83 1.44 7.60
N LEU A 66 -15.20 2.50 8.10
CA LEU A 66 -14.05 3.14 7.46
C LEU A 66 -12.85 2.18 7.35
N GLN A 67 -12.57 1.38 8.37
CA GLN A 67 -11.52 0.36 8.33
C GLN A 67 -11.77 -0.68 7.22
N GLY A 68 -13.04 -1.04 6.97
CA GLY A 68 -13.41 -1.91 5.85
C GLY A 68 -13.07 -1.30 4.48
N GLN A 69 -13.34 0.00 4.32
CA GLN A 69 -13.01 0.75 3.10
C GLN A 69 -11.49 0.85 2.91
N LEU A 70 -10.75 1.26 3.94
CA LEU A 70 -9.29 1.34 3.94
C LEU A 70 -8.65 0.01 3.56
N THR A 71 -9.11 -1.09 4.16
CA THR A 71 -8.60 -2.44 3.87
C THR A 71 -8.84 -2.83 2.41
N THR A 72 -9.99 -2.44 1.86
CA THR A 72 -10.36 -2.74 0.48
C THR A 72 -9.48 -1.96 -0.49
N GLU A 73 -9.32 -0.65 -0.28
CA GLU A 73 -8.48 0.19 -1.14
C GLU A 73 -7.00 -0.17 -1.03
N ALA A 74 -6.48 -0.45 0.17
CA ALA A 74 -5.11 -0.92 0.35
C ALA A 74 -4.84 -2.22 -0.43
N LYS A 75 -5.79 -3.18 -0.43
CA LYS A 75 -5.67 -4.41 -1.22
C LYS A 75 -5.66 -4.13 -2.73
N LYS A 76 -6.51 -3.22 -3.20
CA LYS A 76 -6.56 -2.82 -4.62
C LYS A 76 -5.25 -2.15 -5.04
N LEU A 77 -4.76 -1.20 -4.25
CA LEU A 77 -3.49 -0.50 -4.50
C LEU A 77 -2.33 -1.50 -4.54
N HIS A 78 -2.24 -2.40 -3.55
CA HIS A 78 -1.21 -3.44 -3.52
C HIS A 78 -1.27 -4.35 -4.75
N ALA A 79 -2.48 -4.76 -5.19
CA ALA A 79 -2.64 -5.56 -6.40
C ALA A 79 -2.19 -4.81 -7.66
N SER A 80 -2.47 -3.51 -7.76
CA SER A 80 -2.01 -2.64 -8.85
C SER A 80 -0.49 -2.56 -8.88
N LEU A 81 0.13 -2.20 -7.75
CA LEU A 81 1.59 -2.09 -7.63
C LEU A 81 2.29 -3.42 -7.98
N LYS A 82 1.72 -4.55 -7.54
CA LYS A 82 2.24 -5.88 -7.90
C LYS A 82 2.15 -6.15 -9.40
N ALA A 83 1.06 -5.75 -10.04
CA ALA A 83 0.90 -5.90 -11.48
C ALA A 83 1.91 -5.04 -12.26
N ASP A 84 2.12 -3.79 -11.84
CA ASP A 84 3.07 -2.86 -12.46
C ASP A 84 4.50 -3.34 -12.32
N LEU A 85 4.92 -3.74 -11.12
CA LEU A 85 6.23 -4.38 -10.90
C LEU A 85 6.42 -5.63 -11.77
N GLY A 86 5.35 -6.42 -11.94
CA GLY A 86 5.35 -7.58 -12.84
C GLY A 86 5.57 -7.20 -14.31
N ARG A 87 4.94 -6.11 -14.78
CA ARG A 87 5.11 -5.58 -16.14
C ARG A 87 6.53 -5.06 -16.35
N THR A 88 7.04 -4.22 -15.46
CA THR A 88 8.41 -3.68 -15.55
C THR A 88 9.46 -4.79 -15.55
N LYS A 89 9.28 -5.85 -14.75
CA LYS A 89 10.16 -7.03 -14.78
C LYS A 89 10.14 -7.73 -16.14
N LYS A 90 8.96 -7.94 -16.74
CA LYS A 90 8.82 -8.55 -18.07
C LYS A 90 9.46 -7.69 -19.16
N GLU A 91 9.28 -6.38 -19.10
CA GLU A 91 9.91 -5.43 -20.03
C GLU A 91 11.43 -5.46 -19.90
N ASN A 92 11.98 -5.48 -18.69
CA ASN A 92 13.41 -5.63 -18.46
C ASN A 92 13.97 -6.92 -19.05
N VAL A 93 13.24 -8.05 -18.95
CA VAL A 93 13.65 -9.30 -19.61
C VAL A 93 13.64 -9.16 -21.13
N ARG A 94 12.62 -8.51 -21.71
CA ARG A 94 12.57 -8.24 -23.16
C ARG A 94 13.73 -7.36 -23.62
N PHE A 95 14.02 -6.27 -22.91
CA PHE A 95 15.16 -5.40 -23.23
C PHE A 95 16.49 -6.15 -23.18
N LYS A 96 16.70 -7.02 -22.18
CA LYS A 96 17.88 -7.89 -22.13
C LYS A 96 17.95 -8.86 -23.32
N GLY A 97 16.81 -9.43 -23.73
CA GLY A 97 16.72 -10.28 -24.92
C GLY A 97 17.08 -9.54 -26.21
N TYR A 98 16.55 -8.34 -26.40
CA TYR A 98 16.89 -7.50 -27.54
C TYR A 98 18.36 -7.08 -27.53
N LEU A 99 18.92 -6.70 -26.38
CA LEU A 99 20.34 -6.39 -26.26
C LEU A 99 21.22 -7.60 -26.58
N GLY A 100 20.82 -8.80 -26.15
CA GLY A 100 21.51 -10.05 -26.46
C GLY A 100 21.47 -10.39 -27.96
N ALA A 101 20.34 -10.15 -28.63
CA ALA A 101 20.22 -10.32 -30.08
C ALA A 101 21.00 -9.25 -30.87
N ALA A 102 20.98 -8.00 -30.40
CA ALA A 102 21.65 -6.87 -31.05
C ALA A 102 23.18 -6.90 -30.88
N LYS A 103 23.70 -7.47 -29.78
CA LYS A 103 25.15 -7.65 -29.56
C LYS A 103 25.78 -8.70 -30.49
N GLY A 104 24.99 -9.41 -31.28
CA GLY A 104 25.46 -10.50 -32.12
C GLY A 104 25.89 -11.68 -31.26
N THR A 105 25.31 -12.84 -31.51
CA THR A 105 25.89 -14.10 -31.05
C THR A 105 27.37 -14.11 -31.45
N PRO A 106 28.35 -14.29 -30.53
CA PRO A 106 29.70 -14.55 -30.97
C PRO A 106 29.61 -15.76 -31.89
N ARG A 107 30.06 -15.59 -33.15
CA ARG A 107 30.14 -16.69 -34.11
C ARG A 107 30.78 -17.85 -33.36
N MET A 108 30.02 -18.92 -33.14
CA MET A 108 30.56 -20.19 -32.68
C MET A 108 31.68 -20.52 -33.67
N THR A 109 32.92 -20.30 -33.27
CA THR A 109 34.09 -20.67 -34.04
C THR A 109 34.05 -22.18 -34.12
N ASN A 110 33.68 -22.70 -35.29
CA ASN A 110 33.62 -24.12 -35.61
C ASN A 110 34.92 -24.80 -35.15
N MET A 111 34.90 -25.50 -34.02
CA MET A 111 36.07 -26.18 -33.44
C MET A 111 36.48 -27.46 -34.18
N PHE A 112 35.85 -27.76 -35.33
CA PHE A 112 36.07 -29.00 -36.08
C PHE A 112 36.63 -28.80 -37.50
N ILE A 113 37.07 -27.60 -37.86
CA ILE A 113 37.78 -27.36 -39.12
C ILE A 113 39.28 -27.28 -38.83
N ASN A 114 39.92 -28.43 -38.59
CA ASN A 114 41.37 -28.55 -38.70
C ASN A 114 41.71 -29.70 -39.66
N LYS A 115 42.08 -29.27 -40.88
CA LYS A 115 42.92 -29.90 -41.91
C LYS A 115 42.86 -31.43 -42.07
N VAL A 116 42.19 -31.83 -43.14
CA VAL A 116 42.69 -32.91 -43.99
C VAL A 116 43.80 -32.30 -44.86
N GLY A 117 45.00 -32.86 -44.79
CA GLY A 117 46.18 -32.44 -45.55
C GLY A 117 47.39 -33.24 -45.12
#